data_AF-A0A7I4B1B2-F1
#
_entry.id   AF-A0A7I4B1B2-F1
#
_cell.length_a   1.000
_cell.length_b   1.000
_cell.length_c   1.000
_cell.angle_alpha   90.00
_cell.angle_beta   90.00
_cell.angle_gamma   90.00
#
_symmetry.space_group_name_H-M   'P 1'
#
loop_
_entity.id
_entity.type
_entity.pdbx_description
1 polymer ?
#
loop_
_entity_poly.entity_id
_entity_poly.type
_entity_poly.pdbx_seq_one_letter_code
_entity_poly.pdbx_strand_id
1 'polypeptide(L)'
;MCRAEAHQLYTRKPIFDAMGIQLVVLLTEHIDGEVRAFWLRYWGGMVVNYLTGFFLNPVAIANYKRSSSTGFDWNVRGKGNIKGDLYVIRAGSGGVAYQFVERNFGDWAPLDEVMEACENIMQKK
;
A
#
# COMPACT_ATOMS: atom_id res chain seq x y z
N MET A 1 1.69 -3.82 -0.31
CA MET A 1 1.86 -2.70 0.62
C MET A 1 1.64 -3.39 1.93
N CYS A 2 2.67 -3.44 2.77
CA CYS A 2 2.57 -4.23 3.99
C CYS A 2 1.79 -3.46 5.07
N ARG A 3 1.40 -4.15 6.15
CA ARG A 3 0.65 -3.53 7.26
C ARG A 3 1.45 -2.42 7.96
N ALA A 4 2.77 -2.61 8.08
CA ALA A 4 3.67 -1.62 8.72
C ALA A 4 3.77 -0.34 7.90
N GLU A 5 3.92 -0.46 6.57
CA GLU A 5 3.93 0.65 5.63
C GLU A 5 2.59 1.42 5.65
N ALA A 6 1.45 0.69 5.60
CA ALA A 6 0.13 1.30 5.70
C ALA A 6 -0.05 2.09 7.01
N HIS A 7 0.36 1.50 8.14
CA HIS A 7 0.33 2.17 9.44
C HIS A 7 1.22 3.41 9.48
N GLN A 8 2.43 3.34 8.90
CA GLN A 8 3.37 4.46 8.85
C GLN A 8 2.80 5.65 8.07
N LEU A 9 2.16 5.39 6.92
CA LEU A 9 1.49 6.42 6.12
C LEU A 9 0.25 6.96 6.83
N TYR A 10 -0.60 6.09 7.37
CA TYR A 10 -1.84 6.49 8.02
C TYR A 10 -1.61 7.28 9.31
N THR A 11 -0.57 6.97 10.09
CA THR A 11 -0.20 7.77 11.28
C THR A 11 0.12 9.23 10.91
N ARG A 12 0.53 9.49 9.67
CA ARG A 12 0.82 10.82 9.12
C ARG A 12 -0.35 11.43 8.35
N LYS A 13 -1.54 10.81 8.41
CA LYS A 13 -2.76 11.31 7.75
C LYS A 13 -3.00 12.82 7.98
N PRO A 14 -2.81 13.41 9.19
CA PRO A 14 -3.01 14.85 9.37
C PRO A 14 -2.13 15.72 8.47
N ILE A 15 -0.93 15.26 8.12
CA ILE A 15 -0.02 15.98 7.22
C ILE A 15 -0.57 15.94 5.79
N PHE A 16 -0.96 14.76 5.32
CA PHE A 16 -1.57 14.60 3.99
C PHE A 16 -2.89 15.37 3.87
N ASP A 17 -3.72 15.38 4.92
CA ASP A 17 -4.95 16.15 4.97
C ASP A 17 -4.68 17.66 4.88
N ALA A 18 -3.68 18.16 5.61
CA ALA A 18 -3.27 19.57 5.55
C ALA A 18 -2.73 19.96 4.15
N MET A 19 -2.13 19.00 3.43
CA MET A 19 -1.71 19.16 2.04
C MET A 19 -2.89 19.08 1.04
N GLY A 20 -4.10 18.74 1.50
CA GLY A 20 -5.25 18.49 0.64
C GLY A 20 -5.14 17.20 -0.17
N ILE A 21 -4.36 16.23 0.31
CA ILE A 21 -4.10 14.94 -0.33
C ILE A 21 -4.97 13.87 0.33
N GLN A 22 -5.75 13.16 -0.48
CA GLN A 22 -6.58 12.06 0.00
C GLN A 22 -5.80 10.75 -0.05
N LEU A 23 -5.68 10.09 1.11
CA LEU A 23 -5.15 8.73 1.18
C LEU A 23 -6.22 7.70 0.82
N VAL A 24 -5.90 6.81 -0.13
CA VAL A 24 -6.76 5.72 -0.59
C VAL A 24 -5.96 4.42 -0.61
N VAL A 25 -6.56 3.33 -0.13
CA VAL A 25 -5.99 1.97 -0.24
C VAL A 25 -6.83 1.13 -1.19
N LEU A 26 -6.14 0.47 -2.13
CA LEU A 26 -6.73 -0.47 -3.07
C LEU A 26 -6.41 -1.90 -2.61
N LEU A 27 -7.45 -2.71 -2.40
CA LEU A 27 -7.30 -4.12 -2.02
C LEU A 27 -7.72 -5.00 -3.20
N THR A 28 -6.84 -5.91 -3.59
CA THR A 28 -7.04 -6.84 -4.70
C THR A 28 -7.83 -8.10 -4.33
N GLU A 29 -8.20 -8.23 -3.06
CA GLU A 29 -9.05 -9.31 -2.56
C GLU A 29 -10.01 -8.82 -1.48
N HIS A 30 -11.29 -9.10 -1.67
CA HIS A 30 -12.32 -8.81 -0.67
C HIS A 30 -12.54 -10.04 0.22
N ILE A 31 -11.68 -10.17 1.24
CA ILE A 31 -11.90 -11.11 2.33
C ILE A 31 -12.44 -10.30 3.50
N ASP A 32 -13.76 -10.31 3.68
CA ASP A 32 -14.50 -9.49 4.67
C ASP A 32 -13.84 -9.41 6.05
N GLY A 33 -13.34 -10.54 6.57
CA GLY A 33 -12.66 -10.62 7.85
C GLY A 33 -11.29 -9.94 7.86
N GLU A 34 -10.51 -10.08 6.78
CA GLU A 34 -9.20 -9.44 6.66
C GLU A 34 -9.30 -7.94 6.39
N VAL A 35 -10.29 -7.52 5.60
CA VAL A 35 -10.58 -6.08 5.37
C VAL A 35 -10.95 -5.41 6.68
N ARG A 36 -11.87 -5.98 7.47
CA ARG A 36 -12.25 -5.42 8.78
C ARG A 36 -11.09 -5.41 9.77
N ALA A 37 -10.31 -6.50 9.83
CA ALA A 37 -9.15 -6.58 10.71
C ALA A 37 -8.05 -5.60 10.33
N PHE A 38 -7.84 -5.35 9.04
CA PHE A 38 -6.90 -4.35 8.53
C PHE A 38 -7.37 -2.93 8.86
N TRP A 39 -8.65 -2.65 8.60
CA TRP A 39 -9.26 -1.34 8.79
C TRP A 39 -9.22 -0.90 10.27
N LEU A 40 -9.64 -1.77 11.18
CA LEU A 40 -9.67 -1.44 12.62
C LEU A 40 -8.30 -1.12 13.23
N ARG A 41 -7.20 -1.52 12.59
CA ARG A 41 -5.86 -1.45 13.19
C ARG A 41 -4.85 -0.61 12.42
N TYR A 42 -4.98 -0.47 11.10
CA TYR A 42 -3.91 0.06 10.26
C TYR A 42 -4.35 1.13 9.26
N TRP A 43 -5.65 1.26 8.99
CA TRP A 43 -6.15 2.19 7.98
C TRP A 43 -7.57 2.64 8.26
N GLY A 44 -7.83 3.94 8.30
CA GLY A 44 -9.19 4.50 8.43
C GLY A 44 -9.60 5.41 7.26
N GLY A 45 -8.94 5.27 6.10
CA GLY A 45 -9.25 6.01 4.87
C GLY A 45 -10.18 5.24 3.92
N MET A 46 -10.38 5.76 2.70
CA MET A 46 -11.19 5.10 1.68
C MET A 46 -10.52 3.79 1.23
N VAL A 47 -11.33 2.75 1.07
CA VAL A 47 -10.91 1.42 0.61
C VAL A 47 -11.69 1.07 -0.64
N VAL A 48 -10.99 0.65 -1.70
CA VAL A 48 -11.61 0.19 -2.95
C VAL A 48 -11.16 -1.24 -3.24
N ASN A 49 -12.12 -2.11 -3.59
CA ASN A 49 -11.87 -3.54 -3.82
C ASN A 49 -11.92 -3.88 -5.32
N TYR A 50 -10.96 -4.68 -5.80
CA TYR A 50 -10.93 -5.19 -7.18
C TYR A 50 -10.56 -6.68 -7.18
N LEU A 51 -11.33 -7.53 -7.88
CA LEU A 51 -11.10 -8.98 -7.89
C LEU A 51 -9.98 -9.36 -8.88
N THR A 52 -8.93 -10.06 -8.42
CA THR A 52 -7.87 -10.60 -9.32
C THR A 52 -7.63 -12.11 -9.12
N GLY A 53 -7.50 -12.85 -10.23
CA GLY A 53 -7.38 -14.31 -10.28
C GLY A 53 -5.95 -14.82 -10.02
N PHE A 54 -5.62 -15.09 -8.75
CA PHE A 54 -4.23 -15.29 -8.30
C PHE A 54 -3.84 -16.76 -8.01
N PHE A 55 -4.72 -17.76 -8.19
CA PHE A 55 -4.53 -19.09 -7.62
C PHE A 55 -3.53 -20.04 -8.33
N LEU A 56 -2.83 -19.62 -9.41
CA LEU A 56 -1.96 -20.51 -10.21
C LEU A 56 -0.49 -20.05 -10.34
N ASN A 57 0.01 -19.13 -9.51
CA ASN A 57 1.33 -18.54 -9.71
C ASN A 57 2.45 -19.22 -8.87
N PRO A 58 3.39 -19.98 -9.47
CA PRO A 58 4.49 -20.66 -8.75
C PRO A 58 5.57 -19.71 -8.21
N VAL A 59 5.75 -18.52 -8.82
CA VAL A 59 6.64 -17.47 -8.29
C VAL A 59 6.12 -16.95 -6.96
N ALA A 60 4.80 -16.93 -6.80
CA ALA A 60 4.12 -16.59 -5.57
C ALA A 60 4.54 -17.56 -4.45
N ILE A 61 4.37 -18.87 -4.67
CA ILE A 61 4.72 -19.92 -3.69
C ILE A 61 6.18 -19.83 -3.21
N ALA A 62 7.13 -19.54 -4.10
CA ALA A 62 8.55 -19.39 -3.74
C ALA A 62 8.81 -18.16 -2.86
N ASN A 63 8.10 -17.05 -3.10
CA ASN A 63 8.26 -15.82 -2.34
C ASN A 63 7.58 -15.89 -0.96
N TYR A 64 6.46 -16.62 -0.82
CA TYR A 64 5.85 -16.95 0.48
C TYR A 64 6.84 -17.60 1.45
N LYS A 65 7.65 -18.53 0.94
CA LYS A 65 8.68 -19.21 1.75
C LYS A 65 9.76 -18.25 2.24
N ARG A 66 10.08 -17.21 1.45
CA ARG A 66 11.09 -16.18 1.79
C ARG A 66 10.54 -15.12 2.74
N SER A 67 9.29 -14.68 2.57
CA SER A 67 8.67 -13.72 3.50
C SER A 67 8.55 -14.29 4.91
N SER A 68 8.34 -15.60 5.01
CA SER A 68 8.26 -16.34 6.27
C SER A 68 9.57 -16.44 7.06
N SER A 69 10.73 -16.14 6.46
CA SER A 69 12.02 -16.15 7.16
C SER A 69 12.42 -14.80 7.77
N THR A 70 11.59 -13.76 7.64
CA THR A 70 11.90 -12.39 8.12
C THR A 70 11.58 -12.16 9.61
N GLY A 71 11.01 -13.15 10.31
CA GLY A 71 10.72 -13.06 11.75
C GLY A 71 9.49 -12.21 12.11
N PHE A 72 8.82 -11.59 11.14
CA PHE A 72 7.58 -10.85 11.35
C PHE A 72 6.36 -11.76 11.14
N ASP A 73 5.88 -12.39 12.22
CA ASP A 73 4.79 -13.39 12.22
C ASP A 73 3.46 -12.88 11.63
N TRP A 74 3.29 -11.56 11.51
CA TRP A 74 2.12 -10.95 10.90
C TRP A 74 2.22 -10.86 9.37
N ASN A 75 3.41 -10.88 8.79
CA ASN A 75 3.62 -10.81 7.33
C ASN A 75 3.35 -12.13 6.61
N VAL A 76 3.19 -13.24 7.35
CA VAL A 76 2.92 -14.57 6.80
C VAL A 76 1.44 -14.97 6.80
N ARG A 77 0.58 -14.18 7.46
CA ARG A 77 -0.87 -14.41 7.50
C ARG A 77 -1.59 -13.53 6.46
N GLY A 78 -1.91 -14.14 5.33
CA GLY A 78 -2.58 -13.61 4.13
C GLY A 78 -2.19 -14.45 2.90
N LYS A 79 -2.60 -14.11 1.67
CA LYS A 79 -2.11 -14.81 0.45
C LYS A 79 -0.59 -14.80 0.28
N GLY A 80 0.11 -13.92 1.03
CA GLY A 80 1.57 -13.86 1.18
C GLY A 80 2.38 -13.56 -0.08
N ASN A 81 1.69 -13.17 -1.15
CA ASN A 81 2.23 -13.00 -2.49
C ASN A 81 1.76 -11.72 -3.17
N ILE A 82 0.99 -10.90 -2.47
CA ILE A 82 0.52 -9.61 -2.96
C ILE A 82 1.61 -8.59 -2.64
N LYS A 83 2.32 -8.19 -3.69
CA LYS A 83 3.21 -7.03 -3.66
C LYS A 83 2.37 -5.76 -3.67
N GLY A 84 2.88 -4.73 -3.04
CA GLY A 84 2.34 -3.40 -3.00
C GLY A 84 2.87 -2.50 -4.05
N ASP A 85 1.98 -1.67 -4.50
CA ASP A 85 2.38 -0.45 -5.16
C ASP A 85 1.87 0.74 -4.35
N LEU A 86 2.60 1.83 -4.42
CA LEU A 86 2.17 3.14 -3.92
C LEU A 86 2.21 4.12 -5.09
N TYR A 87 1.12 4.84 -5.28
CA TYR A 87 1.00 5.86 -6.30
C TYR A 87 0.63 7.19 -5.66
N VAL A 88 1.29 8.25 -6.10
CA VAL A 88 0.81 9.62 -5.89
C VAL A 88 0.25 10.10 -7.23
N ILE A 89 -1.04 10.44 -7.25
CA ILE A 89 -1.79 10.77 -8.47
C ILE A 89 -2.24 12.23 -8.39
N ARG A 90 -2.01 13.00 -9.46
CA ARG A 90 -2.47 14.39 -9.56
C ARG A 90 -3.97 14.42 -9.82
N ALA A 91 -4.63 15.48 -9.35
CA ALA A 91 -6.05 15.70 -9.63
C ALA A 91 -6.33 15.85 -11.14
N GLY A 92 -7.54 15.49 -11.56
CA GLY A 92 -7.97 15.58 -12.95
C GLY A 92 -7.18 14.67 -13.88
N SER A 93 -6.69 15.22 -14.99
CA SER A 93 -5.92 14.50 -16.01
C SER A 93 -4.40 14.57 -15.80
N GLY A 94 -3.92 15.02 -14.64
CA GLY A 94 -2.50 15.24 -14.36
C GLY A 94 -1.64 13.97 -14.18
N GLY A 95 -2.26 12.80 -14.22
CA GLY A 95 -1.58 11.49 -14.22
C GLY A 95 -0.81 11.17 -12.94
N VAL A 96 0.10 10.21 -13.04
CA VAL A 96 0.94 9.73 -11.94
C VAL A 96 2.10 10.71 -11.71
N ALA A 97 2.28 11.14 -10.46
CA ALA A 97 3.38 11.98 -10.02
C ALA A 97 4.53 11.18 -9.42
N TYR A 98 4.20 10.07 -8.75
CA TYR A 98 5.16 9.16 -8.16
C TYR A 98 4.59 7.75 -8.19
N GLN A 99 5.45 6.77 -8.44
CA GLN A 99 5.12 5.37 -8.43
C GLN A 99 6.24 4.61 -7.73
N PHE A 100 5.87 3.86 -6.71
CA PHE A 100 6.69 2.82 -6.13
C PHE A 100 6.03 1.47 -6.41
N VAL A 101 6.81 0.53 -6.92
CA VAL A 101 6.40 -0.86 -7.18
C VAL A 101 7.30 -1.75 -6.35
N GLU A 102 6.72 -2.48 -5.39
CA GLU A 102 7.44 -3.39 -4.50
C GLU A 102 8.12 -4.49 -5.35
N ARG A 103 9.45 -4.41 -5.50
CA ARG A 103 10.21 -5.35 -6.32
C ARG A 103 10.41 -6.67 -5.58
N ASN A 104 10.81 -6.58 -4.32
CA ASN A 104 10.98 -7.68 -3.39
C ASN A 104 9.97 -7.56 -2.25
N PHE A 105 9.57 -8.71 -1.70
CA PHE A 105 8.63 -8.73 -0.59
C PHE A 105 9.21 -8.00 0.62
N GLY A 106 8.49 -7.00 1.12
CA GLY A 106 8.90 -6.16 2.23
C GLY A 106 9.60 -4.86 1.82
N ASP A 107 9.80 -4.58 0.53
CA ASP A 107 10.26 -3.26 0.09
C ASP A 107 9.14 -2.23 0.35
N TRP A 108 9.47 -1.08 0.93
CA TRP A 108 8.53 0.01 1.19
C TRP A 108 8.91 1.23 0.38
N ALA A 109 7.91 2.04 0.02
CA ALA A 109 8.16 3.33 -0.59
C ALA A 109 8.97 4.21 0.39
N PRO A 110 10.10 4.80 -0.05
CA PRO A 110 10.83 5.76 0.76
C PRO A 110 9.92 6.94 1.11
N LEU A 111 9.73 7.19 2.41
CA LEU A 111 8.75 8.17 2.88
C LEU A 111 9.13 9.59 2.44
N ASP A 112 10.42 9.90 2.44
CA ASP A 112 10.98 11.15 1.93
C ASP A 112 10.62 11.39 0.46
N GLU A 113 10.79 10.40 -0.41
CA GLU A 113 10.38 10.50 -1.81
C GLU A 113 8.86 10.72 -1.96
N VAL A 114 8.05 10.03 -1.16
CA VAL A 114 6.59 10.20 -1.15
C VAL A 114 6.20 11.61 -0.73
N MET A 115 6.81 12.12 0.35
CA MET A 115 6.52 13.47 0.85
C MET A 115 6.97 14.54 -0.16
N GLU A 116 8.15 14.40 -0.76
CA GLU A 116 8.63 15.31 -1.80
C GLU A 116 7.71 15.30 -3.02
N ALA A 117 7.24 14.13 -3.46
CA ALA A 117 6.27 14.03 -4.53
C ALA A 117 4.95 14.75 -4.20
N CYS A 118 4.46 14.61 -2.96
CA CYS A 118 3.29 15.33 -2.48
C CYS A 118 3.48 16.86 -2.52
N GLU A 119 4.61 17.35 -2.01
CA GLU A 119 4.94 18.78 -2.02
C GLU A 119 5.06 19.35 -3.45
N ASN A 120 5.70 18.61 -4.35
CA ASN A 120 5.87 18.99 -5.75
C ASN A 120 4.53 19.14 -6.51
N ILE A 121 3.51 18.37 -6.13
CA ILE A 121 2.17 18.48 -6.71
C ILE A 121 1.43 19.70 -6.15
N MET A 122 1.71 20.08 -4.89
CA MET A 122 1.12 21.28 -4.29
C MET A 122 1.70 22.57 -4.87
N GLN A 123 3.01 22.64 -5.09
CA GLN A 123 3.69 23.85 -5.58
C GLN A 123 3.33 24.19 -7.05
N LYS A 124 2.82 23.21 -7.81
CA LYS A 124 2.39 23.38 -9.21
C LYS A 124 0.89 23.69 -9.37
N LYS A 125 0.22 24.12 -8.29
CA LYS A 125 -1.18 24.61 -8.35
C LYS A 125 -1.26 26.02 -8.90
#